data_AF-M3H0I3-F1
#
_entry.id   AF-M3H0I3-F1
#
_cell.length_a   1.000
_cell.length_b   1.000
_cell.length_c   1.000
_cell.angle_alpha   90.00
_cell.angle_beta   90.00
_cell.angle_gamma   90.00
#
_symmetry.space_group_name_H-M   'P 1'
#
loop_
_entity.id
_entity.type
_entity.pdbx_description
1 polymer ?
#
loop_
_entity_poly.entity_id
_entity_poly.type
_entity_poly.pdbx_seq_one_letter_code
_entity_poly.pdbx_strand_id
1 'polypeptide(L)' 'MGINAGHDLDHENLKIFSKLPGLQEVSIGHRLISRALETGIDQSVKDYLQALS' A
#
# COMPACT_ATOMS: atom_id res chain seq x y z
N MET A 1 18.49 -7.36 9.18
CA MET A 1 17.21 -7.98 8.75
C MET A 1 16.20 -6.86 8.61
N GLY A 2 15.47 -6.79 7.49
CA GLY A 2 14.47 -5.76 7.22
C GLY A 2 13.09 -6.09 7.79
N ILE A 3 12.21 -5.09 7.87
CA ILE A 3 10.81 -5.25 8.28
C ILE A 3 9.94 -5.12 7.02
N ASN A 4 9.09 -6.12 6.78
CA ASN A 4 8.16 -6.16 5.64
C ASN A 4 6.72 -6.13 6.18
N ALA A 5 5.80 -5.48 5.46
CA ALA A 5 4.39 -5.40 5.83
C ALA A 5 3.46 -5.76 4.66
N GLY A 6 2.16 -5.95 4.89
CA GLY A 6 1.24 -6.18 3.77
C GLY A 6 -0.19 -6.58 4.14
N HIS A 7 -0.36 -7.56 5.03
CA HIS A 7 -1.70 -8.09 5.34
C HIS A 7 -2.59 -6.98 5.91
N ASP A 8 -3.79 -6.84 5.35
CA ASP A 8 -4.81 -5.83 5.69
C ASP A 8 -4.46 -4.35 5.42
N LEU A 9 -3.36 -4.08 4.72
CA LEU A 9 -3.02 -2.71 4.32
C LEU A 9 -3.82 -2.26 3.10
N ASP A 10 -4.25 -1.01 3.16
CA ASP A 10 -4.88 -0.27 2.06
C ASP A 10 -4.29 1.14 1.94
N HIS A 11 -4.67 1.87 0.90
CA HIS A 11 -4.15 3.22 0.63
C HIS A 11 -4.44 4.26 1.74
N GLU A 12 -5.40 4.01 2.64
CA GLU A 12 -5.73 4.93 3.73
C GLU A 12 -4.86 4.66 4.95
N ASN A 13 -4.79 3.40 5.39
CA ASN A 13 -4.04 3.01 6.58
C ASN A 13 -2.53 2.97 6.33
N LEU A 14 -2.09 2.72 5.09
CA LEU A 14 -0.67 2.60 4.72
C LEU A 14 0.13 3.87 5.04
N LYS A 15 -0.51 5.05 5.01
CA LYS A 15 0.10 6.34 5.38
C LYS A 15 0.64 6.38 6.82
N ILE A 16 0.09 5.55 7.70
CA ILE A 16 0.55 5.42 9.08
C ILE A 16 1.73 4.45 9.13
N PHE A 17 1.59 3.30 8.46
CA PHE A 17 2.61 2.24 8.45
C PHE A 17 3.87 2.64 7.68
N SER A 18 3.78 3.51 6.66
CA SER A 18 4.92 4.04 5.91
C SER A 18 5.94 4.77 6.80
N LYS A 19 5.52 5.21 7.99
CA LYS A 19 6.36 5.89 8.98
C LYS A 19 7.08 4.93 9.93
N LEU A 20 6.86 3.62 9.82
CA LEU A 20 7.50 2.64 10.69
C LEU A 20 9.03 2.59 10.44
N PRO A 21 9.85 2.75 11.48
CA PRO A 21 11.30 2.69 11.32
C PRO A 21 11.73 1.29 10.88
N GLY A 22 12.48 1.22 9.79
CA GLY A 22 13.01 -0.05 9.26
C GLY A 22 12.08 -0.82 8.34
N LEU A 23 10.92 -0.25 7.97
CA LEU A 23 10.06 -0.80 6.91
C LEU A 23 10.82 -0.73 5.57
N GLN A 24 10.96 -1.87 4.90
CA GLN A 24 11.70 -1.98 3.63
C GLN A 24 10.77 -2.24 2.45
N GLU A 25 9.72 -3.04 2.65
CA GLU A 25 8.75 -3.33 1.60
C GLU A 25 7.34 -3.45 2.15
N VAL A 26 6.37 -3.23 1.26
CA VAL A 26 4.96 -3.53 1.52
C VAL A 26 4.38 -4.31 0.34
N SER A 27 3.81 -5.48 0.61
CA SER A 27 3.16 -6.31 -0.39
C SER A 27 1.64 -6.21 -0.29
N ILE A 28 0.98 -5.60 -1.29
CA ILE A 28 -0.48 -5.39 -1.30
C ILE A 28 -1.09 -6.05 -2.53
N GLY A 29 -1.94 -7.06 -2.30
CA GLY A 29 -2.65 -7.80 -3.34
C GLY A 29 -4.13 -7.42 -3.40
N HIS A 30 -4.96 -8.11 -2.60
CA HIS A 30 -6.43 -8.02 -2.67
C HIS A 30 -6.93 -6.57 -2.65
N ARG A 31 -6.44 -5.74 -1.73
CA ARG A 31 -6.86 -4.33 -1.61
C ARG A 31 -6.46 -3.45 -2.80
N LEU A 32 -5.33 -3.74 -3.46
CA LEU A 32 -4.90 -3.05 -4.68
C LEU A 32 -5.86 -3.36 -5.84
N ILE A 33 -6.20 -4.64 -6.01
CA ILE A 33 -7.11 -5.09 -7.07
C ILE A 33 -8.53 -4.61 -6.81
N SER A 34 -9.05 -4.69 -5.58
CA SER A 34 -10.38 -4.19 -5.25
C SER A 34 -10.52 -2.69 -5.56
N ARG A 35 -9.51 -1.89 -5.21
CA ARG A 35 -9.45 -0.46 -5.56
C ARG A 35 -9.40 -0.23 -7.07
N ALA A 36 -8.64 -1.06 -7.80
CA ALA A 36 -8.54 -0.98 -9.26
C ALA A 36 -9.87 -1.27 -9.98
N LEU A 37 -10.78 -2.04 -9.38
CA LEU A 37 -12.13 -2.23 -9.92
C LEU A 37 -12.97 -0.94 -9.89
N GLU A 38 -12.65 0.01 -9.01
CA GLU A 38 -13.35 1.28 -8.88
C GLU A 38 -12.71 2.40 -9.71
N THR A 39 -11.37 2.48 -9.73
CA THR A 39 -10.64 3.62 -10.30
C THR A 39 -9.73 3.27 -11.48
N GLY A 40 -9.60 2.00 -11.82
CA GLY A 40 -8.61 1.49 -12.77
C GLY A 40 -7.25 1.19 -12.11
N ILE A 41 -6.50 0.25 -12.69
CA ILE A 41 -5.24 -0.24 -12.11
C ILE A 41 -4.17 0.86 -12.00
N ASP A 42 -4.08 1.74 -13.00
CA ASP A 42 -3.09 2.82 -13.03
C ASP A 42 -3.33 3.83 -11.90
N GLN A 43 -4.59 4.19 -11.65
CA GLN A 43 -4.93 5.10 -10.56
C GLN A 43 -4.78 4.42 -9.21
N SER A 44 -5.19 3.15 -9.09
CA SER A 44 -5.00 2.36 -7.88
C SER A 44 -3.52 2.33 -7.47
N VAL A 45 -2.60 1.99 -8.38
CA VAL A 45 -1.16 1.99 -8.09
C VAL A 45 -0.66 3.37 -7.63
N LYS A 46 -1.11 4.46 -8.27
CA LYS A 46 -0.74 5.83 -7.85
C LYS A 46 -1.22 6.16 -6.44
N ASP A 47 -2.46 5.79 -6.09
CA ASP A 47 -3.02 6.02 -4.75
C ASP A 47 -2.15 5.36 -3.67
N TYR A 48 -1.67 4.12 -3.92
CA TYR A 48 -0.80 3.39 -2.99
C TYR A 48 0.62 3.96 -2.91
N LEU A 49 1.21 4.37 -4.05
CA LEU A 49 2.51 5.04 -4.05
C LEU A 49 2.47 6.37 -3.29
N GLN A 50 1.38 7.12 -3.45
CA GLN A 50 1.16 8.35 -2.68
C GLN A 50 1.02 8.09 -1.19
N ALA A 51 0.41 6.96 -0.79
CA ALA A 51 0.31 6.57 0.61
C ALA A 51 1.66 6.16 1.24
N LEU A 52 2.63 5.76 0.42
CA LEU A 52 4.01 5.46 0.84
C LEU A 52 4.93 6.68 0.88
N SER A 53 4.49 7.83 0.33
CA SER A 53 5.27 9.07 0.24
C SER A 53 5.31 9.87 1.54
#